data_AF-A0A8J6ZQ20-F1
#
_entry.id   AF-A0A8J6ZQ20-F1
#
_cell.length_a   1.000
_cell.length_b   1.000
_cell.length_c   1.000
_cell.angle_alpha   90.00
_cell.angle_beta   90.00
_cell.angle_gamma   90.00
#
_symmetry.space_group_name_H-M   'P 1'
#
loop_
_entity.id
_entity.type
_entity.pdbx_description
1 polymer ?
#
loop_
_entity_poly.entity_id
_entity_poly.type
_entity_poly.pdbx_seq_one_letter_code
_entity_poly.pdbx_strand_id
1 'polypeptide(L)'
;MRQLIFTLMFVVMLTSANTCAAQDVWVDHWNYENIDIYAMDDTLRDTSSSEYLSFEVSAKFVKNGQLQQVVNWEFLKYKSKRDMWRYETSTMDGSHTTVVIPKNGLFEFCMNKLGWSYQIKDNHYY
;
A
#
# COMPACT_ATOMS: atom_id res chain seq x y z
N MET A 1 35.78 -33.12 14.98
CA MET A 1 34.33 -32.85 15.04
C MET A 1 33.93 -31.57 15.79
N ARG A 2 34.75 -31.00 16.69
CA ARG A 2 34.38 -29.81 17.48
C ARG A 2 34.54 -28.46 16.76
N GLN A 3 35.39 -28.39 15.72
CA GLN A 3 35.65 -27.18 14.91
C GLN A 3 34.57 -26.96 13.83
N LEU A 4 34.00 -28.04 13.25
CA LEU A 4 32.96 -27.98 12.21
C LEU A 4 31.64 -27.38 12.69
N ILE A 5 31.33 -27.52 13.99
CA ILE A 5 30.07 -27.03 14.58
C ILE A 5 30.10 -25.49 14.69
N PHE A 6 31.25 -24.89 14.99
CA PHE A 6 31.38 -23.43 15.07
C PHE A 6 31.30 -22.77 13.70
N THR A 7 31.86 -23.38 12.66
CA THR A 7 31.78 -22.87 11.29
C THR A 7 30.34 -22.91 10.75
N LEU A 8 29.60 -23.99 11.06
CA LEU A 8 28.21 -24.13 10.62
C LEU A 8 27.27 -23.12 11.31
N MET A 9 27.47 -22.83 12.60
CA MET A 9 26.69 -21.80 13.30
C MET A 9 26.93 -20.39 12.75
N PHE A 10 28.15 -20.07 12.30
CA PHE A 10 28.47 -18.76 11.73
C PHE A 10 27.81 -18.53 10.35
N VAL A 11 27.71 -19.58 9.53
CA VAL A 11 27.04 -19.51 8.21
C VAL A 11 25.53 -19.35 8.35
N VAL A 12 24.90 -19.95 9.36
CA VAL A 12 23.45 -19.83 9.60
C VAL A 12 23.07 -18.40 10.04
N MET A 13 23.94 -17.70 10.79
CA MET A 13 23.69 -16.30 11.18
C MET A 13 23.84 -15.30 10.02
N LEU A 14 24.65 -15.63 9.00
CA LEU A 14 24.80 -14.79 7.80
C LEU A 14 23.59 -14.90 6.85
N THR A 15 22.85 -16.01 6.89
CA THR A 15 21.65 -16.20 6.06
C THR A 15 20.37 -15.59 6.66
N SER A 16 20.40 -15.17 7.92
CA SER A 16 19.27 -14.53 8.60
C SER A 16 19.29 -12.99 8.53
N ALA A 17 20.22 -12.41 7.77
CA ALA A 17 20.11 -11.02 7.36
C ALA A 17 19.00 -10.91 6.31
N ASN A 18 17.75 -11.09 6.74
CA ASN A 18 16.59 -10.58 6.03
C ASN A 18 16.76 -9.06 6.03
N THR A 19 17.46 -8.53 5.03
CA THR A 19 17.39 -7.12 4.72
C THR A 19 15.96 -6.87 4.29
N CYS A 20 15.12 -6.53 5.26
CA CYS A 20 13.86 -5.82 5.04
C CYS A 20 14.26 -4.45 4.47
N ALA A 21 14.72 -4.45 3.21
CA ALA A 21 14.88 -3.23 2.47
C ALA A 21 13.47 -2.78 2.14
N ALA A 22 13.07 -1.63 2.67
CA ALA A 22 11.84 -0.95 2.27
C ALA A 22 11.83 -0.89 0.73
N GLN A 23 10.94 -1.66 0.10
CA GLN A 23 10.89 -1.74 -1.35
C GLN A 23 9.80 -0.81 -1.85
N ASP A 24 10.22 0.33 -2.40
CA ASP A 24 9.32 1.20 -3.13
C ASP A 24 8.89 0.50 -4.44
N VAL A 25 7.60 0.17 -4.57
CA VAL A 25 7.05 -0.50 -5.76
C VAL A 25 6.34 0.52 -6.63
N TRP A 26 6.73 0.65 -7.90
CA TRP A 26 6.00 1.48 -8.86
C TRP A 26 4.61 0.88 -9.12
N VAL A 27 3.56 1.65 -8.86
CA VAL A 27 2.16 1.17 -8.92
C VAL A 27 1.29 1.93 -9.90
N ASP A 28 1.61 3.19 -10.22
CA ASP A 28 0.76 4.02 -11.07
C ASP A 28 1.54 5.19 -11.70
N HIS A 29 0.98 5.74 -12.78
CA HIS A 29 1.42 6.97 -13.42
C HIS A 29 0.23 7.90 -13.70
N TRP A 30 0.21 9.04 -13.03
CA TRP A 30 -0.82 10.06 -13.23
C TRP A 30 -0.44 10.99 -14.38
N ASN A 31 -1.05 10.75 -15.53
CA ASN A 31 -0.73 11.43 -16.79
C ASN A 31 -0.95 12.95 -16.75
N TYR A 32 -1.96 13.44 -16.05
CA TYR A 32 -2.30 14.86 -16.05
C TYR A 32 -1.25 15.69 -15.28
N GLU A 33 -0.83 15.21 -14.11
CA GLU A 33 0.17 15.85 -13.28
C GLU A 33 1.62 15.46 -13.67
N ASN A 34 1.76 14.40 -14.49
CA ASN A 34 3.02 13.73 -14.81
C ASN A 34 3.76 13.29 -13.55
N ILE A 35 3.11 12.46 -12.74
CA ILE A 35 3.61 11.97 -11.45
C ILE A 35 3.62 10.44 -11.46
N ASP A 36 4.76 9.86 -11.11
CA ASP A 36 4.90 8.43 -10.81
C ASP A 36 4.60 8.18 -9.33
N ILE A 37 3.85 7.12 -9.06
CA ILE A 37 3.49 6.73 -7.71
C ILE A 37 4.18 5.43 -7.34
N TYR A 38 4.86 5.45 -6.20
CA TYR A 38 5.52 4.28 -5.64
C TYR A 38 4.93 3.95 -4.26
N ALA A 39 4.38 2.74 -4.11
CA ALA A 39 3.91 2.24 -2.82
C ALA A 39 5.12 1.88 -1.94
N MET A 40 5.12 2.36 -0.70
CA MET A 40 6.07 1.93 0.33
C MET A 40 5.49 0.69 1.00
N ASP A 41 5.75 -0.50 0.43
CA ASP A 41 5.00 -1.71 0.80
C ASP A 41 5.25 -2.20 2.23
N ASP A 42 6.38 -1.83 2.82
CA ASP A 42 6.75 -2.04 4.22
C ASP A 42 5.90 -1.23 5.21
N THR A 43 5.19 -0.20 4.73
CA THR A 43 4.26 0.60 5.54
C THR A 43 2.83 0.07 5.52
N LEU A 44 2.53 -0.91 4.67
CA LEU A 44 1.19 -1.46 4.52
C LEU A 44 0.74 -2.11 5.84
N ARG A 45 -0.39 -1.63 6.36
CA ARG A 45 -1.04 -2.15 7.56
C ARG A 45 -2.51 -2.32 7.31
N ASP A 46 -3.07 -3.48 7.68
CA ASP A 46 -4.50 -3.74 7.56
C ASP A 46 -5.20 -3.76 8.92
N THR A 47 -6.49 -3.48 8.90
CA THR A 47 -7.39 -3.63 10.05
C THR A 47 -8.70 -4.25 9.59
N SER A 48 -9.15 -5.28 10.30
CA SER A 48 -10.41 -5.96 10.01
C SER A 48 -11.21 -6.11 11.29
N SER A 49 -12.43 -5.58 11.29
CA SER A 49 -13.38 -5.67 12.40
C SER A 49 -14.71 -6.27 11.94
N SER A 50 -15.67 -6.46 12.82
CA SER A 50 -17.03 -6.86 12.42
C SER A 50 -17.74 -5.80 11.58
N GLU A 51 -17.32 -4.54 11.66
CA GLU A 51 -18.02 -3.40 11.07
C GLU A 51 -17.37 -2.87 9.79
N TYR A 52 -16.05 -3.00 9.65
CA TYR A 52 -15.30 -2.47 8.52
C TYR A 52 -14.06 -3.30 8.16
N LEU A 53 -13.55 -3.07 6.96
CA LEU A 53 -12.21 -3.43 6.52
C LEU A 53 -11.48 -2.15 6.16
N SER A 54 -10.24 -1.99 6.60
CA SER A 54 -9.38 -0.89 6.20
C SER A 54 -7.95 -1.33 6.01
N PHE A 55 -7.20 -0.52 5.28
CA PHE A 55 -5.75 -0.60 5.25
C PHE A 55 -5.14 0.77 5.01
N GLU A 56 -3.93 0.96 5.53
CA GLU A 56 -3.14 2.17 5.39
C GLU A 56 -1.83 1.85 4.67
N VAL A 57 -1.38 2.77 3.81
CA VAL A 57 -0.11 2.67 3.10
C VAL A 57 0.45 4.06 2.81
N SER A 58 1.77 4.24 2.94
CA SER A 58 2.45 5.43 2.45
C SER A 58 2.86 5.26 0.98
N ALA A 59 2.76 6.33 0.21
CA ALA A 59 3.18 6.35 -1.18
C ALA A 59 4.04 7.58 -1.49
N LYS A 60 5.10 7.36 -2.28
CA LYS A 60 5.97 8.42 -2.81
C LYS A 60 5.42 8.92 -4.13
N PHE A 61 5.33 10.24 -4.23
CA PHE A 61 4.93 10.96 -5.44
C PHE A 61 6.20 11.52 -6.06
N VAL A 62 6.59 11.00 -7.23
CA VAL A 62 7.86 11.32 -7.90
C VAL A 62 7.56 12.00 -9.22
N LYS A 63 8.26 13.10 -9.50
CA LYS A 63 8.14 13.84 -10.76
C LYS A 63 9.53 14.09 -11.33
N ASN A 64 9.74 13.72 -12.58
CA ASN A 64 11.04 13.84 -13.26
C ASN A 64 12.20 13.21 -12.46
N GLY A 65 11.95 12.05 -11.84
CA GLY A 65 12.93 11.35 -11.01
C GLY A 65 13.21 11.98 -9.63
N GLN A 66 12.50 13.04 -9.26
CA GLN A 66 12.64 13.70 -7.96
C GLN A 66 11.43 13.44 -7.07
N LEU A 67 11.67 13.02 -5.83
CA LEU A 67 10.63 12.89 -4.81
C LEU A 67 10.01 14.26 -4.52
N GLN A 68 8.70 14.37 -4.72
CA GLN A 68 7.94 15.58 -4.40
C GLN A 68 7.40 15.51 -2.98
N GLN A 69 6.79 14.38 -2.62
CA GLN A 69 6.20 14.17 -1.30
C GLN A 69 5.97 12.69 -1.00
N VAL A 70 5.77 12.39 0.29
CA VAL A 70 5.22 11.13 0.78
C VAL A 70 3.80 11.41 1.28
N VAL A 71 2.83 10.63 0.82
CA VAL A 71 1.42 10.77 1.20
C VAL A 71 0.97 9.49 1.88
N ASN A 72 0.32 9.60 3.04
CA ASN A 72 -0.30 8.46 3.69
C ASN A 72 -1.72 8.33 3.16
N TRP A 73 -2.09 7.14 2.73
CA TRP A 73 -3.41 6.77 2.24
C TRP A 73 -4.06 5.83 3.23
N GLU A 74 -5.29 6.15 3.63
CA GLU A 74 -6.16 5.24 4.37
C GLU A 74 -7.31 4.84 3.44
N PHE A 75 -7.49 3.53 3.25
CA PHE A 75 -8.60 2.96 2.50
C PHE A 75 -9.54 2.24 3.45
N LEU A 76 -10.84 2.45 3.30
CA LEU A 76 -11.87 1.95 4.22
C LEU A 76 -13.10 1.45 3.45
N LYS A 77 -13.72 0.38 3.96
CA LYS A 77 -15.02 -0.12 3.52
C LYS A 77 -15.85 -0.58 4.71
N TYR A 78 -17.03 0.01 4.90
CA TYR A 78 -18.00 -0.47 5.88
C TYR A 78 -18.72 -1.73 5.37
N LYS A 79 -18.80 -2.76 6.21
CA LYS A 79 -19.42 -4.06 5.89
C LYS A 79 -20.95 -4.02 5.92
N SER A 80 -21.52 -3.16 6.77
CA SER A 80 -22.97 -3.10 7.05
C SER A 80 -23.79 -2.38 5.97
N LYS A 81 -23.14 -1.54 5.17
CA LYS A 81 -23.76 -0.83 4.05
C LYS A 81 -23.23 -1.49 2.78
N ARG A 82 -23.96 -1.45 1.66
CA ARG A 82 -23.41 -1.84 0.34
C ARG A 82 -22.37 -0.80 -0.11
N ASP A 83 -21.43 -0.50 0.77
CA ASP A 83 -20.60 0.67 0.71
C ASP A 83 -19.50 0.47 -0.31
N MET A 84 -19.08 1.56 -0.91
CA MET A 84 -17.96 1.54 -1.83
C MET A 84 -16.67 1.56 -1.00
N TRP A 85 -15.57 1.07 -1.58
CA TRP A 85 -14.26 1.40 -1.01
C TRP A 85 -14.09 2.91 -1.08
N ARG A 86 -13.60 3.50 0.01
CA ARG A 86 -13.34 4.93 0.12
C ARG A 86 -11.91 5.14 0.59
N TYR A 87 -11.40 6.34 0.38
CA TYR A 87 -10.09 6.71 0.87
C TYR A 87 -10.05 8.13 1.42
N GLU A 88 -9.08 8.34 2.28
CA GLU A 88 -8.59 9.64 2.72
C GLU A 88 -7.07 9.66 2.56
N THR A 89 -6.50 10.85 2.43
CA THR A 89 -5.05 11.03 2.40
C THR A 89 -4.61 12.05 3.41
N SER A 90 -3.35 11.98 3.85
CA SER A 90 -2.75 12.98 4.75
C SER A 90 -2.70 14.40 4.18
N THR A 91 -3.00 14.58 2.88
CA THR A 91 -3.09 15.89 2.22
C THR A 91 -4.52 16.44 2.15
N MET A 92 -5.52 15.66 2.54
CA MET A 92 -6.92 16.10 2.64
C MET A 92 -7.17 16.83 3.97
N ASP A 93 -8.29 17.54 4.05
CA ASP A 93 -8.71 18.30 5.25
C ASP A 93 -9.33 17.43 6.35
N GLY A 94 -9.58 16.15 6.07
CA GLY A 94 -10.22 15.17 6.95
C GLY A 94 -11.72 15.36 7.19
N SER A 95 -12.37 16.23 6.42
CA SER A 95 -13.82 16.45 6.56
C SER A 95 -14.66 15.42 5.79
N HIS A 96 -14.05 14.69 4.85
CA HIS A 96 -14.74 13.78 3.94
C HIS A 96 -13.79 12.72 3.37
N THR A 97 -14.38 11.60 2.92
CA THR A 97 -13.67 10.54 2.19
C THR A 97 -14.12 10.47 0.74
N THR A 98 -13.20 10.11 -0.15
CA THR A 98 -13.46 9.98 -1.59
C THR A 98 -13.70 8.52 -1.97
N VAL A 99 -14.60 8.26 -2.93
CA VAL A 99 -14.83 6.88 -3.41
C VAL A 99 -13.64 6.41 -4.25
N VAL A 100 -13.16 5.19 -4.01
CA VAL A 100 -12.14 4.54 -4.85
C VAL A 100 -12.74 4.25 -6.22
N ILE A 101 -12.08 4.77 -7.26
CA ILE A 101 -12.49 4.61 -8.65
C ILE A 101 -11.72 3.43 -9.28
N PRO A 102 -12.25 2.79 -10.34
CA PRO A 102 -11.52 1.73 -11.04
C PRO A 102 -10.14 2.18 -11.50
N LYS A 103 -9.15 1.28 -11.48
CA LYS A 103 -7.76 1.52 -11.90
C LYS A 103 -6.94 2.47 -11.02
N ASN A 104 -7.24 2.57 -9.72
CA ASN A 104 -6.32 3.20 -8.78
C ASN A 104 -5.16 2.23 -8.47
N GLY A 105 -3.97 2.45 -9.07
CA GLY A 105 -2.89 1.47 -9.03
C GLY A 105 -2.39 1.14 -7.61
N LEU A 106 -2.37 2.14 -6.72
CA LEU A 106 -1.98 1.96 -5.32
C LEU A 106 -2.96 1.04 -4.57
N PHE A 107 -4.26 1.30 -4.72
CA PHE A 107 -5.31 0.47 -4.11
C PHE A 107 -5.24 -0.98 -4.62
N GLU A 108 -5.14 -1.18 -5.94
CA GLU A 108 -5.12 -2.52 -6.54
C GLU A 108 -3.89 -3.32 -6.12
N PHE A 109 -2.73 -2.66 -6.03
CA PHE A 109 -1.51 -3.25 -5.48
C PHE A 109 -1.69 -3.72 -4.04
N CYS A 110 -2.24 -2.87 -3.16
CA CYS A 110 -2.46 -3.24 -1.76
C CYS A 110 -3.47 -4.38 -1.60
N MET A 111 -4.58 -4.36 -2.35
CA MET A 111 -5.54 -5.47 -2.33
C MET A 111 -4.91 -6.79 -2.75
N ASN A 112 -4.05 -6.77 -3.77
CA ASN A 112 -3.29 -7.95 -4.20
C ASN A 112 -2.34 -8.45 -3.10
N LYS A 113 -1.55 -7.54 -2.50
CA LYS A 113 -0.62 -7.87 -1.40
C LYS A 113 -1.33 -8.45 -0.17
N LEU A 114 -2.51 -7.95 0.16
CA LEU A 114 -3.33 -8.45 1.28
C LEU A 114 -4.09 -9.75 0.93
N GLY A 115 -4.13 -10.15 -0.34
CA GLY A 115 -4.94 -11.28 -0.80
C GLY A 115 -6.45 -11.02 -0.70
N TRP A 116 -6.88 -9.75 -0.71
CA TRP A 116 -8.28 -9.38 -0.55
C TRP A 116 -8.97 -9.23 -1.91
N SER A 117 -10.11 -9.88 -2.06
CA SER A 117 -11.00 -9.64 -3.20
C SER A 117 -11.70 -8.29 -3.05
N TYR A 118 -11.88 -7.56 -4.14
CA TYR A 118 -12.66 -6.32 -4.16
C TYR A 118 -13.61 -6.23 -5.34
N GLN A 119 -14.63 -5.40 -5.15
CA GLN A 119 -15.51 -4.93 -6.22
C GLN A 119 -15.62 -3.42 -6.09
N ILE A 120 -15.25 -2.71 -7.14
CA ILE A 120 -15.59 -1.30 -7.33
C ILE A 120 -16.83 -1.29 -8.21
N LYS A 121 -17.94 -0.73 -7.72
CA LYS A 121 -19.13 -0.56 -8.55
C LYS A 121 -18.91 0.65 -9.44
N ASP A 122 -19.13 0.49 -10.74
CA ASP A 122 -19.08 1.58 -11.71
C ASP A 122 -19.97 2.73 -11.23
N ASN A 123 -19.36 3.87 -10.92
CA ASN A 123 -20.05 5.14 -10.88
C ASN A 123 -19.94 5.76 -12.27
N HIS A 124 -21.07 6.12 -12.87
CA HIS A 124 -21.09 6.90 -14.09
C HIS A 124 -20.37 8.24 -13.85
N TYR A 125 -19.25 8.47 -14.52
CA TYR A 125 -18.56 9.76 -14.55
C TYR A 125 -19.09 10.55 -15.76
N TYR A 126 -19.53 11.78 -15.54
CA TYR A 126 -19.89 12.76 -16.57
C TYR A 126 -18.71 13.70 -16.86
#